data_AF-A0AAN7LJT4-F1
#
_entry.id   AF-A0AAN7LJT4-F1
#
_cell.length_a   1.000
_cell.length_b   1.000
_cell.length_c   1.000
_cell.angle_alpha   90.00
_cell.angle_beta   90.00
_cell.angle_gamma   90.00
#
_symmetry.space_group_name_H-M   'P 1'
#
loop_
_entity.id
_entity.type
_entity.pdbx_description
1 polymer ?
#
loop_
_entity_poly.entity_id
_entity_poly.type
_entity_poly.pdbx_seq_one_letter_code
_entity_poly.pdbx_strand_id
1 'polypeptide(L)'
;MTMMNPPPLDQEEEEMLVPHSDLVVEGPQPMEGQVDHANDVESQALKDPTSMKFIWTIENFSRLDSRKLFSDIFVVGGYKWRILIFPKGNNVDHLSLYLDVADSPTLPYGWSRFAQFSLAVVNQIQSKYTLRKETEHPFNARESDWGFTSFMSLGDLYDPVRGYMVNDRVIVEAEVVVRKVSDYWSYDSKKETGYVGLKNQGATCYMNSLLQTLYHVPYFRKSVYHMPTTENDMPSGSIPLALQSLFYKLQYNDRSVATKQLTKSFGWDTADSFMQHDVQELNRVLCEKLEYKMKGTVVEGTIQQLFEGHLMNYIECINVDFKSTRKESFYGYPSIYHILYINFHFNIE
;
A
#
# COMPACT_ATOMS: atom_id res chain seq x y z
N MET A 1 42.82 15.88 -52.61
CA MET A 1 44.27 15.98 -52.94
C MET A 1 44.67 17.45 -52.92
N THR A 2 45.97 17.77 -52.79
CA THR A 2 46.55 19.11 -52.49
C THR A 2 46.00 19.76 -51.20
N MET A 3 46.73 19.98 -50.10
CA MET A 3 48.17 20.00 -49.79
C MET A 3 48.98 21.14 -50.43
N MET A 4 49.37 22.13 -49.60
CA MET A 4 50.44 23.17 -49.66
C MET A 4 50.14 24.18 -48.49
N ASN A 5 51.07 24.80 -47.74
CA ASN A 5 52.52 24.70 -47.59
C ASN A 5 52.98 25.20 -46.17
N PRO A 6 54.26 25.01 -45.74
CA PRO A 6 54.78 25.28 -44.37
C PRO A 6 55.95 26.32 -44.37
N PRO A 7 56.97 26.29 -43.45
CA PRO A 7 57.07 26.32 -41.96
C PRO A 7 57.63 27.73 -41.53
N PRO A 8 58.63 27.99 -40.61
CA PRO A 8 59.23 27.30 -39.43
C PRO A 8 59.34 28.22 -38.17
N LEU A 9 60.32 27.96 -37.26
CA LEU A 9 60.76 28.74 -36.05
C LEU A 9 59.78 28.68 -34.83
N ASP A 10 60.14 28.63 -33.53
CA ASP A 10 61.35 28.39 -32.68
C ASP A 10 60.84 28.11 -31.22
N GLN A 11 61.54 27.79 -30.11
CA GLN A 11 62.97 27.65 -29.71
C GLN A 11 63.13 26.76 -28.42
N GLU A 12 64.37 26.37 -28.09
CA GLU A 12 65.14 26.26 -26.80
C GLU A 12 64.51 26.75 -25.45
N GLU A 13 64.98 26.43 -24.21
CA GLU A 13 65.84 25.39 -23.56
C GLU A 13 65.75 25.53 -21.99
N GLU A 14 66.28 24.56 -21.21
CA GLU A 14 66.95 24.66 -19.86
C GLU A 14 66.30 25.49 -18.67
N GLU A 15 66.68 25.44 -17.37
CA GLU A 15 67.45 24.50 -16.51
C GLU A 15 67.03 24.58 -15.00
N MET A 16 67.10 23.43 -14.29
CA MET A 16 67.69 23.16 -12.95
C MET A 16 67.39 23.93 -11.61
N LEU A 17 67.80 23.25 -10.51
CA LEU A 17 68.00 23.62 -9.08
C LEU A 17 66.79 23.60 -8.10
N VAL A 18 66.57 22.56 -7.25
CA VAL A 18 67.12 22.18 -5.90
C VAL A 18 67.01 23.24 -4.75
N PRO A 19 66.80 22.86 -3.45
CA PRO A 19 67.42 21.73 -2.73
C PRO A 19 66.56 20.78 -1.85
N HIS A 20 67.17 19.61 -1.61
CA HIS A 20 66.78 18.57 -0.65
C HIS A 20 67.21 18.92 0.80
N SER A 21 66.67 18.20 1.78
CA SER A 21 67.51 17.35 2.66
C SER A 21 66.66 16.33 3.43
N ASP A 22 67.06 15.07 3.34
CA ASP A 22 66.44 13.92 4.01
C ASP A 22 66.95 13.74 5.46
N LEU A 23 66.29 12.87 6.24
CA LEU A 23 66.98 11.94 7.15
C LEU A 23 66.09 10.72 7.49
N VAL A 24 66.70 9.65 7.99
CA VAL A 24 66.22 8.26 7.85
C VAL A 24 65.79 7.61 9.19
N VAL A 25 65.00 6.54 9.07
CA VAL A 25 64.36 5.72 10.12
C VAL A 25 65.35 4.84 10.91
N GLU A 26 65.20 4.71 12.24
CA GLU A 26 65.01 3.44 12.98
C GLU A 26 65.01 3.56 14.53
N GLY A 27 63.88 3.19 15.16
CA GLY A 27 63.74 2.78 16.59
C GLY A 27 63.94 3.82 17.70
N PRO A 28 63.63 3.49 19.00
CA PRO A 28 62.98 2.29 19.53
C PRO A 28 61.69 2.55 20.36
N GLN A 29 60.94 1.46 20.64
CA GLN A 29 59.97 1.23 21.75
C GLN A 29 58.87 2.29 22.09
N PRO A 30 57.58 1.89 22.12
CA PRO A 30 56.54 2.68 22.80
C PRO A 30 56.59 2.48 24.32
N MET A 31 56.47 3.58 25.07
CA MET A 31 56.26 3.56 26.53
C MET A 31 54.76 3.72 26.83
N GLU A 32 54.27 3.10 27.90
CA GLU A 32 52.83 2.99 28.17
C GLU A 32 52.19 4.33 28.57
N GLY A 33 51.00 4.60 28.04
CA GLY A 33 50.16 5.76 28.36
C GLY A 33 48.67 5.41 28.25
N GLN A 34 47.90 5.75 29.28
CA GLN A 34 46.53 5.24 29.47
C GLN A 34 45.51 5.83 28.49
N VAL A 35 44.57 4.98 28.03
CA VAL A 35 43.20 5.39 27.68
C VAL A 35 42.24 4.32 28.20
N ASP A 36 41.34 4.69 29.12
CA ASP A 36 40.32 3.78 29.65
C ASP A 36 39.22 3.51 28.61
N HIS A 37 39.21 2.32 28.01
CA HIS A 37 38.06 1.84 27.24
C HIS A 37 36.92 1.42 28.18
N ALA A 38 36.20 2.42 28.70
CA ALA A 38 34.86 2.22 29.25
C ALA A 38 33.94 1.64 28.15
N ASN A 39 33.16 0.61 28.49
CA ASN A 39 32.39 -0.12 27.49
C ASN A 39 31.15 0.67 27.04
N ASP A 40 31.15 1.18 25.81
CA ASP A 40 29.93 1.52 25.07
C ASP A 40 29.17 0.25 24.70
N VAL A 41 28.53 -0.38 25.70
CA VAL A 41 27.46 -1.35 25.47
C VAL A 41 26.20 -0.57 25.07
N GLU A 42 26.21 -0.03 23.85
CA GLU A 42 24.98 0.47 23.23
C GLU A 42 24.05 -0.74 23.09
N SER A 43 23.08 -0.84 24.00
CA SER A 43 22.24 -2.01 24.11
C SER A 43 21.34 -2.12 22.88
N GLN A 44 21.75 -2.96 21.93
CA GLN A 44 20.90 -3.40 20.82
C GLN A 44 19.70 -4.15 21.41
N ALA A 45 18.65 -3.39 21.75
CA ALA A 45 17.38 -3.93 22.20
C ALA A 45 16.89 -4.89 21.13
N LEU A 46 16.84 -6.19 21.49
CA LEU A 46 16.43 -7.27 20.60
C LEU A 46 15.09 -6.88 19.97
N LYS A 47 15.11 -6.56 18.66
CA LYS A 47 13.90 -6.15 17.95
C LYS A 47 12.92 -7.32 17.99
N ASP A 48 11.79 -7.13 18.69
CA ASP A 48 10.77 -8.17 18.83
C ASP A 48 10.47 -8.80 17.47
N PRO A 49 10.38 -10.13 17.37
CA PRO A 49 10.08 -10.79 16.11
C PRO A 49 8.76 -10.23 15.54
N THR A 50 8.81 -9.68 14.33
CA THR A 50 7.63 -9.16 13.63
C THR A 50 6.78 -10.27 13.02
N SER A 51 7.30 -11.50 12.99
CA SER A 51 6.56 -12.74 12.70
C SER A 51 6.96 -13.81 13.70
N MET A 52 6.00 -14.55 14.24
CA MET A 52 6.25 -15.71 15.10
C MET A 52 5.19 -16.79 14.86
N LYS A 53 5.64 -18.05 14.82
CA LYS A 53 4.79 -19.23 14.95
C LYS A 53 4.80 -19.72 16.39
N PHE A 54 3.63 -19.72 17.02
CA PHE A 54 3.35 -20.30 18.34
C PHE A 54 2.58 -21.61 18.19
N ILE A 55 2.82 -22.57 19.08
CA ILE A 55 2.18 -23.90 19.06
C ILE A 55 1.69 -24.21 20.47
N TRP A 56 0.44 -24.67 20.57
CA TRP A 56 -0.23 -25.01 21.83
C TRP A 56 -0.78 -26.43 21.75
N THR A 57 -0.30 -27.32 22.62
CA THR A 57 -0.85 -28.65 22.82
C THR A 57 -1.86 -28.60 23.97
N ILE A 58 -3.10 -28.99 23.69
CA ILE A 58 -4.18 -29.10 24.68
C ILE A 58 -4.34 -30.59 25.01
N GLU A 59 -4.10 -30.98 26.26
CA GLU A 59 -4.24 -32.36 26.74
C GLU A 59 -5.62 -32.63 27.37
N ASN A 60 -6.03 -33.90 27.38
CA ASN A 60 -7.31 -34.38 27.92
C ASN A 60 -8.53 -33.68 27.28
N PHE A 61 -8.47 -33.43 25.96
CA PHE A 61 -9.38 -32.53 25.25
C PHE A 61 -10.86 -32.92 25.37
N SER A 62 -11.17 -34.21 25.32
CA SER A 62 -12.52 -34.75 25.49
C SER A 62 -13.14 -34.46 26.88
N ARG A 63 -12.31 -34.17 27.89
CA ARG A 63 -12.69 -33.96 29.30
C ARG A 63 -12.81 -32.48 29.69
N LEU A 64 -12.73 -31.57 28.72
CA LEU A 64 -12.74 -30.13 28.97
C LEU A 64 -14.16 -29.60 29.18
N ASP A 65 -14.52 -29.29 30.42
CA ASP A 65 -15.82 -28.66 30.77
C ASP A 65 -15.79 -27.13 30.77
N SER A 66 -14.63 -26.51 30.59
CA SER A 66 -14.52 -25.06 30.41
C SER A 66 -15.11 -24.61 29.06
N ARG A 67 -16.10 -23.70 29.08
CA ARG A 67 -16.71 -23.12 27.87
C ARG A 67 -15.69 -22.50 26.92
N LYS A 68 -14.65 -21.87 27.47
CA LYS A 68 -13.51 -21.33 26.73
C LYS A 68 -12.21 -21.56 27.48
N LEU A 69 -11.10 -21.64 26.76
CA LEU A 69 -9.74 -21.72 27.29
C LEU A 69 -8.85 -20.68 26.59
N PHE A 70 -7.74 -20.37 27.25
CA PHE A 70 -6.69 -19.51 26.73
C PHE A 70 -5.34 -20.24 26.75
N SER A 71 -4.49 -19.99 25.77
CA SER A 71 -3.08 -20.41 25.82
C SER A 71 -2.27 -19.53 26.76
N ASP A 72 -1.02 -19.93 26.99
CA ASP A 72 0.04 -19.03 27.45
C ASP A 72 0.20 -17.81 26.52
N ILE A 73 0.76 -16.73 27.08
CA ILE A 73 0.97 -15.46 26.37
C ILE A 73 2.30 -15.51 25.62
N PHE A 74 2.27 -15.17 24.33
CA PHE A 74 3.46 -15.00 23.49
C PHE A 74 3.55 -13.56 22.97
N VAL A 75 4.76 -13.13 22.59
CA VAL A 75 5.03 -11.73 22.21
C VAL A 75 5.48 -11.65 20.76
N VAL A 76 4.78 -10.82 19.97
CA VAL A 76 5.08 -10.58 18.55
C VAL A 76 4.98 -9.09 18.27
N GLY A 77 6.01 -8.50 17.67
CA GLY A 77 6.10 -7.07 17.40
C GLY A 77 6.03 -6.17 18.65
N GLY A 78 6.30 -6.70 19.84
CA GLY A 78 6.18 -5.98 21.12
C GLY A 78 4.76 -6.03 21.73
N TYR A 79 3.84 -6.79 21.15
CA TYR A 79 2.47 -6.95 21.62
C TYR A 79 2.23 -8.35 22.20
N LYS A 80 1.39 -8.42 23.24
CA LYS A 80 1.06 -9.67 23.94
C LYS A 80 -0.18 -10.33 23.31
N TRP A 81 0.01 -11.54 22.82
CA TRP A 81 -1.01 -12.35 22.14
C TRP A 81 -1.23 -13.67 22.89
N ARG A 82 -2.42 -14.25 22.74
CA ARG A 82 -2.74 -15.62 23.15
C ARG A 82 -3.78 -16.22 22.22
N ILE A 83 -3.86 -17.54 22.16
CA ILE A 83 -4.96 -18.25 21.50
C ILE A 83 -6.15 -18.29 22.45
N LEU A 84 -7.34 -17.98 21.95
CA LEU A 84 -8.63 -18.20 22.60
C LEU A 84 -9.38 -19.31 21.85
N ILE A 85 -9.77 -20.36 22.55
CA ILE A 85 -10.49 -21.52 21.99
C ILE A 85 -11.80 -21.77 22.75
N PHE A 86 -12.83 -22.20 22.02
CA PHE A 86 -14.07 -22.73 22.60
C PHE A 86 -14.17 -24.21 22.21
N PRO A 87 -13.75 -25.17 23.08
CA PRO A 87 -13.64 -26.59 22.72
C PRO A 87 -14.96 -27.24 22.29
N LYS A 88 -16.07 -26.76 22.86
CA LYS A 88 -17.46 -27.17 22.55
C LYS A 88 -18.23 -26.08 21.76
N GLY A 89 -17.50 -25.12 21.18
CA GLY A 89 -17.99 -24.06 20.30
C GLY A 89 -18.56 -22.80 20.96
N ASN A 90 -18.54 -21.70 20.22
CA ASN A 90 -19.08 -20.40 20.62
C ASN A 90 -20.52 -20.21 20.07
N ASN A 91 -21.48 -20.90 20.70
CA ASN A 91 -22.90 -20.95 20.30
C ASN A 91 -23.14 -21.60 18.92
N VAL A 92 -22.21 -22.47 18.48
CA VAL A 92 -22.27 -23.26 17.23
C VAL A 92 -21.64 -24.64 17.48
N ASP A 93 -22.07 -25.69 16.76
CA ASP A 93 -21.55 -27.06 16.91
C ASP A 93 -20.19 -27.29 16.22
N HIS A 94 -19.31 -26.30 16.32
CA HIS A 94 -17.99 -26.25 15.70
C HIS A 94 -16.96 -25.78 16.73
N LEU A 95 -15.75 -26.31 16.63
CA LEU A 95 -14.60 -25.73 17.31
C LEU A 95 -14.44 -24.27 16.87
N SER A 96 -14.37 -23.34 17.83
CA SER A 96 -14.10 -21.93 17.55
C SER A 96 -12.69 -21.56 18.00
N LEU A 97 -11.96 -20.83 17.15
CA LEU A 97 -10.56 -20.45 17.37
C LEU A 97 -10.33 -18.98 17.02
N TYR A 98 -9.69 -18.25 17.95
CA TYR A 98 -9.44 -16.82 17.88
C TYR A 98 -8.01 -16.50 18.35
N LEU A 99 -7.45 -15.42 17.83
CA LEU A 99 -6.30 -14.74 18.41
C LEU A 99 -6.83 -13.61 19.31
N ASP A 100 -6.31 -13.48 20.53
CA ASP A 100 -6.75 -12.48 21.52
C ASP A 100 -5.57 -11.65 22.05
N VAL A 101 -5.82 -10.35 22.24
CA VAL A 101 -4.88 -9.38 22.80
C VAL A 101 -4.87 -9.51 24.32
N ALA A 102 -3.91 -10.28 24.83
CA ALA A 102 -3.90 -10.76 26.21
C ALA A 102 -3.84 -9.66 27.28
N ASP A 103 -3.29 -8.49 26.95
CA ASP A 103 -3.18 -7.29 27.80
C ASP A 103 -4.29 -6.25 27.57
N SER A 104 -5.25 -6.51 26.67
CA SER A 104 -6.34 -5.58 26.26
C SER A 104 -6.98 -4.77 27.40
N PRO A 105 -7.38 -5.35 28.55
CA PRO A 105 -8.00 -4.60 29.65
C PRO A 105 -7.10 -3.58 30.35
N THR A 106 -5.80 -3.58 30.06
CA THR A 106 -4.79 -2.69 30.65
C THR A 106 -4.24 -1.64 29.67
N LEU A 107 -4.70 -1.66 28.42
CA LEU A 107 -4.21 -0.76 27.37
C LEU A 107 -4.91 0.61 27.38
N PRO A 108 -4.22 1.69 26.98
CA PRO A 108 -4.78 3.04 26.99
C PRO A 108 -5.96 3.19 26.04
N TYR A 109 -6.89 4.09 26.37
CA TYR A 109 -8.05 4.38 25.53
C TYR A 109 -7.64 4.79 24.10
N GLY A 110 -8.29 4.18 23.10
CA GLY A 110 -7.98 4.41 21.68
C GLY A 110 -6.81 3.57 21.13
N TRP A 111 -6.32 2.57 21.88
CA TRP A 111 -5.32 1.63 21.33
C TRP A 111 -5.85 0.88 20.10
N SER A 112 -4.96 0.62 19.14
CA SER A 112 -5.19 -0.33 18.06
C SER A 112 -3.89 -1.05 17.68
N ARG A 113 -4.00 -2.32 17.28
CA ARG A 113 -2.88 -3.17 16.85
C ARG A 113 -3.31 -3.93 15.59
N PHE A 114 -2.68 -3.66 14.45
CA PHE A 114 -2.92 -4.44 13.24
C PHE A 114 -2.04 -5.70 13.23
N ALA A 115 -2.63 -6.86 12.94
CA ALA A 115 -1.89 -8.09 12.69
C ALA A 115 -2.55 -8.90 11.56
N GLN A 116 -1.70 -9.47 10.71
CA GLN A 116 -2.05 -10.55 9.78
C GLN A 116 -1.71 -11.86 10.47
N PHE A 117 -2.60 -12.86 10.49
CA PHE A 117 -2.35 -14.11 11.20
C PHE A 117 -3.06 -15.32 10.57
N SER A 118 -2.52 -16.51 10.85
CA SER A 118 -3.20 -17.77 10.60
C SER A 118 -3.37 -18.58 11.88
N LEU A 119 -4.49 -19.28 11.97
CA LEU A 119 -4.77 -20.26 13.01
C LEU A 119 -4.90 -21.64 12.36
N ALA A 120 -4.36 -22.68 12.98
CA ALA A 120 -4.41 -24.03 12.45
C ALA A 120 -4.72 -25.08 13.52
N VAL A 121 -5.43 -26.14 13.14
CA VAL A 121 -5.53 -27.40 13.91
C VAL A 121 -4.70 -28.45 13.19
N VAL A 122 -3.63 -28.89 13.84
CA VAL A 122 -2.63 -29.78 13.23
C VAL A 122 -3.21 -31.17 13.02
N ASN A 123 -3.00 -31.72 11.84
CA ASN A 123 -3.23 -33.14 11.60
C ASN A 123 -2.00 -33.92 12.08
N GLN A 124 -2.16 -34.67 13.17
CA GLN A 124 -1.08 -35.35 13.88
C GLN A 124 -0.65 -36.67 13.22
N ILE A 125 -1.39 -37.17 12.23
CA ILE A 125 -1.05 -38.36 11.45
C ILE A 125 -0.42 -37.98 10.11
N GLN A 126 -0.98 -36.97 9.42
CA GLN A 126 -0.52 -36.52 8.11
C GLN A 126 -0.57 -34.99 8.00
N SER A 127 0.56 -34.33 8.25
CA SER A 127 0.68 -32.86 8.36
C SER A 127 0.09 -32.07 7.18
N LYS A 128 0.08 -32.63 5.96
CA LYS A 128 -0.54 -32.07 4.74
C LYS A 128 -2.04 -31.76 4.92
N TYR A 129 -2.74 -32.51 5.77
CA TYR A 129 -4.16 -32.31 6.06
C TYR A 129 -4.41 -31.41 7.29
N THR A 130 -3.41 -30.65 7.75
CA THR A 130 -3.58 -29.62 8.78
C THR A 130 -4.56 -28.54 8.29
N LEU A 131 -5.66 -28.33 9.01
CA LEU A 131 -6.64 -27.30 8.65
C LEU A 131 -6.12 -25.94 9.15
N ARG A 132 -5.70 -25.07 8.22
CA ARG A 132 -5.30 -23.67 8.48
C ARG A 132 -6.35 -22.72 7.91
N LYS A 133 -6.60 -21.60 8.60
CA LYS A 133 -7.35 -20.45 8.09
C LYS A 133 -6.57 -19.17 8.39
N GLU A 134 -6.60 -18.22 7.48
CA GLU A 134 -5.80 -16.98 7.54
C GLU A 134 -6.71 -15.76 7.48
N THR A 135 -6.33 -14.68 8.16
CA THR A 135 -7.06 -13.41 8.19
C THR A 135 -6.15 -12.27 8.64
N GLU A 136 -6.67 -11.04 8.60
CA GLU A 136 -6.00 -9.85 9.15
C GLU A 136 -7.04 -8.97 9.85
N HIS A 137 -6.65 -8.30 10.93
CA HIS A 137 -7.58 -7.52 11.73
C HIS A 137 -6.92 -6.34 12.49
N PRO A 138 -7.56 -5.15 12.53
CA PRO A 138 -7.16 -4.03 13.37
C PRO A 138 -7.74 -4.17 14.79
N PHE A 139 -7.13 -5.05 15.60
CA PHE A 139 -7.52 -5.28 16.99
C PHE A 139 -7.59 -3.97 17.78
N ASN A 140 -8.61 -3.84 18.63
CA ASN A 140 -8.91 -2.62 19.37
C ASN A 140 -9.72 -2.90 20.66
N ALA A 141 -10.04 -1.87 21.44
CA ALA A 141 -10.72 -2.03 22.73
C ALA A 141 -12.16 -2.59 22.66
N ARG A 142 -12.78 -2.70 21.47
CA ARG A 142 -14.08 -3.38 21.25
C ARG A 142 -13.90 -4.77 20.66
N GLU A 143 -12.88 -4.95 19.83
CA GLU A 143 -12.55 -6.19 19.12
C GLU A 143 -11.13 -6.59 19.53
N SER A 144 -10.99 -7.08 20.76
CA SER A 144 -9.68 -7.54 21.29
C SER A 144 -9.34 -8.96 20.90
N ASP A 145 -10.35 -9.76 20.52
CA ASP A 145 -10.19 -11.07 19.91
C ASP A 145 -10.82 -11.12 18.50
N TRP A 146 -10.20 -11.89 17.61
CA TRP A 146 -10.66 -12.08 16.23
C TRP A 146 -10.28 -13.47 15.71
N GLY A 147 -11.09 -14.03 14.80
CA GLY A 147 -10.88 -15.37 14.27
C GLY A 147 -12.17 -15.99 13.74
N PHE A 148 -12.37 -17.28 14.02
CA PHE A 148 -13.36 -18.11 13.34
C PHE A 148 -14.29 -18.81 14.35
N THR A 149 -15.57 -18.42 14.34
CA THR A 149 -16.66 -19.09 15.07
C THR A 149 -16.78 -20.56 14.67
N SER A 150 -16.83 -20.82 13.35
CA SER A 150 -16.83 -22.15 12.78
C SER A 150 -15.46 -22.48 12.19
N PHE A 151 -14.49 -22.85 13.04
CA PHE A 151 -13.17 -23.27 12.57
C PHE A 151 -13.22 -24.68 11.97
N MET A 152 -13.66 -25.67 12.77
CA MET A 152 -13.76 -27.09 12.38
C MET A 152 -15.03 -27.71 12.96
N SER A 153 -15.69 -28.61 12.22
CA SER A 153 -16.81 -29.41 12.75
C SER A 153 -16.34 -30.25 13.94
N LEU A 154 -17.12 -30.35 15.02
CA LEU A 154 -16.76 -31.22 16.15
C LEU A 154 -16.74 -32.71 15.73
N GLY A 155 -17.63 -33.11 14.82
CA GLY A 155 -17.61 -34.46 14.24
C GLY A 155 -16.33 -34.76 13.46
N ASP A 156 -15.72 -33.75 12.84
CA ASP A 156 -14.47 -33.88 12.10
C ASP A 156 -13.24 -33.90 13.04
N LEU A 157 -13.32 -33.20 14.17
CA LEU A 157 -12.27 -33.13 15.20
C LEU A 157 -12.15 -34.43 16.00
N TYR A 158 -13.28 -35.03 16.37
CA TYR A 158 -13.35 -36.24 17.18
C TYR A 158 -13.22 -37.55 16.37
N ASP A 159 -13.26 -37.49 15.04
CA ASP A 159 -13.05 -38.63 14.14
C ASP A 159 -11.59 -39.15 14.20
N PRO A 160 -11.33 -40.36 14.75
CA PRO A 160 -9.98 -40.87 14.91
C PRO A 160 -9.27 -41.14 13.57
N VAL A 161 -10.02 -41.36 12.48
CA VAL A 161 -9.47 -41.62 11.14
C VAL A 161 -8.86 -40.35 10.56
N ARG A 162 -9.36 -39.18 10.96
CA ARG A 162 -8.87 -37.88 10.49
C ARG A 162 -7.64 -37.38 11.22
N GLY A 163 -7.35 -37.85 12.43
CA GLY A 163 -6.06 -37.60 13.11
C GLY A 163 -5.83 -36.18 13.63
N TYR A 164 -6.87 -35.35 13.79
CA TYR A 164 -6.74 -34.04 14.43
C TYR A 164 -6.63 -34.15 15.96
N MET A 165 -7.36 -35.09 16.56
CA MET A 165 -7.20 -35.48 17.97
C MET A 165 -6.53 -36.86 18.06
N VAL A 166 -5.41 -36.94 18.78
CA VAL A 166 -4.63 -38.19 18.98
C VAL A 166 -4.23 -38.27 20.45
N ASN A 167 -4.40 -39.45 21.08
CA ASN A 167 -4.12 -39.65 22.52
C ASN A 167 -4.83 -38.63 23.45
N ASP A 168 -6.06 -38.24 23.10
CA ASP A 168 -6.85 -37.19 23.76
C ASP A 168 -6.14 -35.81 23.81
N ARG A 169 -5.28 -35.54 22.81
CA ARG A 169 -4.56 -34.27 22.61
C ARG A 169 -4.96 -33.63 21.30
N VAL A 170 -5.14 -32.32 21.31
CA VAL A 170 -5.30 -31.47 20.11
C VAL A 170 -4.15 -30.48 20.07
N ILE A 171 -3.54 -30.30 18.90
CA ILE A 171 -2.45 -29.31 18.69
C ILE A 171 -2.98 -28.18 17.82
N VAL A 172 -2.86 -26.96 18.34
CA VAL A 172 -3.24 -25.72 17.67
C VAL A 172 -1.99 -24.91 17.37
N GLU A 173 -1.91 -24.29 16.19
CA GLU A 173 -0.87 -23.33 15.85
C GLU A 173 -1.49 -21.94 15.66
N ALA A 174 -0.75 -20.91 16.06
CA ALA A 174 -1.01 -19.52 15.70
C ALA A 174 0.26 -18.93 15.09
N GLU A 175 0.18 -18.47 13.85
CA GLU A 175 1.27 -17.77 13.17
C GLU A 175 0.85 -16.32 12.98
N VAL A 176 1.55 -15.41 13.66
CA VAL A 176 1.16 -14.00 13.78
C VAL A 176 2.23 -13.12 13.18
N VAL A 177 1.83 -12.19 12.32
CA VAL A 177 2.68 -11.19 11.67
C VAL A 177 2.21 -9.79 12.06
N VAL A 178 3.01 -9.12 12.87
CA VAL A 178 2.80 -7.73 13.32
C VAL A 178 3.65 -6.80 12.48
N ARG A 179 3.00 -6.10 11.54
CA ARG A 179 3.60 -4.93 10.86
C ARG A 179 3.52 -3.76 11.84
N LYS A 180 4.68 -3.25 12.31
CA LYS A 180 4.71 -2.19 13.34
C LYS A 180 4.04 -0.92 12.80
N VAL A 181 3.00 -0.45 13.50
CA VAL A 181 2.15 0.69 13.11
C VAL A 181 2.83 2.06 13.41
N SER A 182 4.07 2.05 13.91
CA SER A 182 4.92 3.24 14.06
C SER A 182 4.90 4.10 12.79
N ASP A 183 4.94 3.42 11.66
CA ASP A 183 5.18 4.04 10.37
C ASP A 183 3.96 4.89 9.98
N TYR A 184 2.70 4.44 10.12
CA TYR A 184 1.55 5.23 9.65
C TYR A 184 1.39 6.64 10.25
N TRP A 185 2.04 6.97 11.38
CA TRP A 185 2.07 8.33 11.95
C TRP A 185 3.43 9.04 11.87
N SER A 186 4.56 8.33 11.66
CA SER A 186 5.90 8.94 11.51
C SER A 186 6.62 8.58 10.20
N TYR A 187 5.94 7.93 9.26
CA TYR A 187 6.42 7.60 7.91
C TYR A 187 6.51 8.87 7.09
N ASP A 188 7.73 9.38 7.03
CA ASP A 188 8.10 10.41 6.08
C ASP A 188 8.13 9.78 4.68
N SER A 189 6.96 9.77 4.04
CA SER A 189 6.78 9.34 2.65
C SER A 189 7.77 10.03 1.70
N LYS A 190 8.13 11.29 1.96
CA LYS A 190 9.08 12.05 1.13
C LYS A 190 10.49 11.45 1.25
N LYS A 191 10.91 11.12 2.48
CA LYS A 191 12.19 10.45 2.76
C LYS A 191 12.25 9.02 2.21
N GLU A 192 11.22 8.22 2.46
CA GLU A 192 11.25 6.78 2.14
C GLU A 192 10.92 6.46 0.66
N THR A 193 10.30 7.40 -0.09
CA THR A 193 9.91 7.16 -1.50
C THR A 193 10.28 8.29 -2.48
N GLY A 194 10.60 9.50 -2.00
CA GLY A 194 10.72 10.72 -2.82
C GLY A 194 9.39 11.47 -3.05
N TYR A 195 8.24 10.84 -2.73
CA TYR A 195 6.89 11.35 -3.03
C TYR A 195 6.06 11.58 -1.75
N VAL A 196 5.07 12.48 -1.82
CA VAL A 196 4.11 12.72 -0.73
C VAL A 196 2.69 12.29 -1.10
N GLY A 197 1.98 11.75 -0.10
CA GLY A 197 0.59 11.33 -0.23
C GLY A 197 -0.41 12.49 -0.25
N LEU A 198 -1.67 12.15 -0.50
CA LEU A 198 -2.82 13.06 -0.34
C LEU A 198 -3.60 12.71 0.92
N LYS A 199 -3.98 13.72 1.70
CA LYS A 199 -4.86 13.55 2.87
C LYS A 199 -6.27 13.23 2.38
N ASN A 200 -6.80 12.08 2.79
CA ASN A 200 -8.21 11.75 2.56
C ASN A 200 -9.09 12.68 3.42
N GLN A 201 -10.19 13.19 2.86
CA GLN A 201 -11.12 14.09 3.54
C GLN A 201 -12.37 13.37 4.09
N GLY A 202 -12.59 12.12 3.68
CA GLY A 202 -13.80 11.34 3.97
C GLY A 202 -13.88 10.17 3.02
N ALA A 203 -14.81 10.22 2.06
CA ALA A 203 -14.95 9.21 1.01
C ALA A 203 -14.01 9.44 -0.20
N THR A 204 -13.22 10.52 -0.20
CA THR A 204 -12.44 11.04 -1.34
C THR A 204 -11.25 10.17 -1.82
N CYS A 205 -11.21 8.87 -1.52
CA CYS A 205 -10.10 7.98 -1.90
C CYS A 205 -9.96 7.84 -3.43
N TYR A 206 -11.06 7.66 -4.15
CA TYR A 206 -11.12 7.59 -5.63
C TYR A 206 -10.50 8.83 -6.28
N MET A 207 -10.85 10.03 -5.78
CA MET A 207 -10.30 11.30 -6.22
C MET A 207 -8.80 11.41 -5.93
N ASN A 208 -8.36 11.03 -4.73
CA ASN A 208 -6.95 11.09 -4.37
C ASN A 208 -6.09 10.13 -5.24
N SER A 209 -6.59 8.93 -5.54
CA SER A 209 -5.93 8.01 -6.47
C SER A 209 -5.82 8.59 -7.89
N LEU A 210 -6.92 9.14 -8.43
CA LEU A 210 -6.93 9.78 -9.75
C LEU A 210 -5.93 10.94 -9.85
N LEU A 211 -5.89 11.80 -8.81
CA LEU A 211 -4.99 12.95 -8.77
C LEU A 211 -3.52 12.55 -8.69
N GLN A 212 -3.19 11.47 -7.99
CA GLN A 212 -1.83 10.92 -7.99
C GLN A 212 -1.47 10.34 -9.37
N THR A 213 -2.37 9.62 -10.03
CA THR A 213 -2.16 9.11 -11.40
C THR A 213 -1.88 10.27 -12.38
N LEU A 214 -2.74 11.29 -12.39
CA LEU A 214 -2.59 12.46 -13.27
C LEU A 214 -1.33 13.29 -12.96
N TYR A 215 -0.97 13.46 -11.68
CA TYR A 215 0.26 14.15 -11.28
C TYR A 215 1.53 13.43 -11.78
N HIS A 216 1.51 12.10 -11.89
CA HIS A 216 2.65 11.31 -12.37
C HIS A 216 2.75 11.23 -13.90
N VAL A 217 1.77 11.71 -14.66
CA VAL A 217 1.89 11.91 -16.12
C VAL A 217 2.67 13.21 -16.40
N PRO A 218 3.94 13.17 -16.84
CA PRO A 218 4.79 14.38 -16.82
C PRO A 218 4.37 15.45 -17.84
N TYR A 219 3.76 15.04 -18.95
CA TYR A 219 3.22 15.95 -19.96
C TYR A 219 1.98 16.69 -19.44
N PHE A 220 1.00 15.96 -18.89
CA PHE A 220 -0.19 16.53 -18.23
C PHE A 220 0.20 17.55 -17.14
N ARG A 221 1.11 17.16 -16.24
CA ARG A 221 1.61 18.06 -15.18
C ARG A 221 2.25 19.33 -15.74
N LYS A 222 3.05 19.21 -16.80
CA LYS A 222 3.65 20.38 -17.49
C LYS A 222 2.57 21.27 -18.12
N SER A 223 1.60 20.72 -18.83
CA SER A 223 0.52 21.51 -19.44
C SER A 223 -0.34 22.22 -18.40
N VAL A 224 -0.68 21.56 -17.28
CA VAL A 224 -1.39 22.19 -16.16
C VAL A 224 -0.62 23.40 -15.60
N TYR A 225 0.70 23.32 -15.45
CA TYR A 225 1.53 24.46 -15.04
C TYR A 225 1.62 25.60 -16.08
N HIS A 226 1.27 25.36 -17.35
CA HIS A 226 1.25 26.39 -18.40
C HIS A 226 -0.17 26.90 -18.73
N MET A 227 -1.21 26.43 -18.03
CA MET A 227 -2.56 27.00 -18.15
C MET A 227 -2.59 28.44 -17.60
N PRO A 228 -3.21 29.40 -18.30
CA PRO A 228 -3.31 30.76 -17.83
C PRO A 228 -4.24 30.85 -16.60
N THR A 229 -3.68 31.37 -15.51
CA THR A 229 -4.40 31.71 -14.26
C THR A 229 -3.99 33.11 -13.84
N THR A 230 -4.95 33.91 -13.40
CA THR A 230 -4.72 35.32 -13.03
C THR A 230 -4.55 35.49 -11.53
N GLU A 231 -3.94 36.60 -11.09
CA GLU A 231 -3.81 36.93 -9.66
C GLU A 231 -5.17 37.13 -8.95
N ASN A 232 -6.24 37.36 -9.73
CA ASN A 232 -7.61 37.48 -9.25
C ASN A 232 -8.33 36.12 -9.10
N ASP A 233 -7.78 35.02 -9.62
CA ASP A 233 -8.36 33.68 -9.47
C ASP A 233 -8.18 33.18 -8.03
N MET A 234 -9.28 32.85 -7.35
CA MET A 234 -9.21 32.12 -6.09
C MET A 234 -9.07 30.60 -6.34
N PRO A 235 -8.13 29.88 -5.68
CA PRO A 235 -8.00 28.43 -5.83
C PRO A 235 -9.24 27.62 -5.43
N SER A 236 -10.20 28.21 -4.72
CA SER A 236 -11.49 27.58 -4.39
C SER A 236 -12.59 27.81 -5.44
N GLY A 237 -12.34 28.62 -6.48
CA GLY A 237 -13.26 28.89 -7.59
C GLY A 237 -12.69 28.57 -8.98
N SER A 238 -11.39 28.26 -9.08
CA SER A 238 -10.70 28.00 -10.35
C SER A 238 -9.99 26.64 -10.31
N ILE A 239 -10.56 25.64 -10.97
CA ILE A 239 -10.01 24.25 -11.02
C ILE A 239 -8.56 24.21 -11.54
N PRO A 240 -8.17 24.94 -12.61
CA PRO A 240 -6.77 24.99 -13.06
C PRO A 240 -5.82 25.44 -11.95
N LEU A 241 -6.14 26.55 -11.26
CA LEU A 241 -5.32 27.06 -10.16
C LEU A 241 -5.32 26.13 -8.94
N ALA A 242 -6.45 25.49 -8.64
CA ALA A 242 -6.53 24.48 -7.59
C ALA A 242 -5.60 23.29 -7.87
N LEU A 243 -5.57 22.82 -9.12
CA LEU A 243 -4.76 21.70 -9.58
C LEU A 243 -3.27 22.06 -9.67
N GLN A 244 -2.92 23.23 -10.21
CA GLN A 244 -1.57 23.79 -10.16
C GLN A 244 -1.05 23.89 -8.72
N SER A 245 -1.85 24.46 -7.82
CA SER A 245 -1.50 24.61 -6.41
C SER A 245 -1.34 23.26 -5.71
N LEU A 246 -2.15 22.26 -6.08
CA LEU A 246 -2.04 20.88 -5.58
C LEU A 246 -0.76 20.20 -6.08
N PHE A 247 -0.49 20.28 -7.39
CA PHE A 247 0.69 19.67 -8.03
C PHE A 247 1.99 20.30 -7.53
N TYR A 248 2.03 21.62 -7.36
CA TYR A 248 3.15 22.33 -6.74
C TYR A 248 3.43 21.79 -5.32
N LYS A 249 2.39 21.66 -4.49
CA LYS A 249 2.50 21.12 -3.12
C LYS A 249 2.93 19.65 -3.12
N LEU A 250 2.46 18.83 -4.07
CA LEU A 250 2.91 17.43 -4.24
C LEU A 250 4.38 17.33 -4.66
N GLN A 251 4.90 18.34 -5.36
CA GLN A 251 6.28 18.38 -5.82
C GLN A 251 7.25 18.83 -4.71
N TYR A 252 6.89 19.87 -3.96
CA TYR A 252 7.80 20.58 -3.05
C TYR A 252 7.53 20.43 -1.54
N ASN A 253 6.38 19.92 -1.10
CA ASN A 253 6.16 19.68 0.33
C ASN A 253 6.77 18.33 0.77
N ASP A 254 7.23 18.27 2.02
CA ASP A 254 7.65 17.01 2.69
C ASP A 254 6.48 16.28 3.38
N ARG A 255 5.29 16.89 3.43
CA ARG A 255 4.12 16.37 4.15
C ARG A 255 2.87 16.29 3.26
N SER A 256 2.08 15.25 3.50
CA SER A 256 0.88 14.91 2.72
C SER A 256 -0.09 16.08 2.54
N VAL A 257 -0.52 16.29 1.30
CA VAL A 257 -1.22 17.51 0.87
C VAL A 257 -2.74 17.36 1.01
N ALA A 258 -3.44 18.43 1.41
CA ALA A 258 -4.90 18.44 1.51
C ALA A 258 -5.57 18.97 0.22
N THR A 259 -6.54 18.22 -0.31
CA THR A 259 -7.28 18.52 -1.55
C THR A 259 -8.44 19.53 -1.38
N LYS A 260 -8.53 20.21 -0.22
CA LYS A 260 -9.66 21.09 0.19
C LYS A 260 -9.98 22.27 -0.74
N GLN A 261 -9.00 22.76 -1.49
CA GLN A 261 -9.21 23.84 -2.47
C GLN A 261 -9.83 23.29 -3.75
N LEU A 262 -9.39 22.11 -4.18
CA LEU A 262 -9.87 21.45 -5.39
C LEU A 262 -11.32 20.98 -5.26
N THR A 263 -11.70 20.33 -4.15
CA THR A 263 -13.11 19.93 -3.92
C THR A 263 -14.05 21.13 -3.96
N LYS A 264 -13.69 22.23 -3.29
CA LYS A 264 -14.44 23.49 -3.38
C LYS A 264 -14.53 24.05 -4.80
N SER A 265 -13.45 23.95 -5.60
CA SER A 265 -13.47 24.41 -6.99
C SER A 265 -14.36 23.56 -7.93
N PHE A 266 -14.73 22.34 -7.55
CA PHE A 266 -15.79 21.58 -8.23
C PHE A 266 -17.21 22.04 -7.85
N GLY A 267 -17.36 22.84 -6.80
CA GLY A 267 -18.63 23.22 -6.17
C GLY A 267 -19.03 22.32 -5.00
N TRP A 268 -18.21 21.33 -4.62
CA TRP A 268 -18.53 20.37 -3.57
C TRP A 268 -18.44 21.00 -2.16
N ASP A 269 -19.43 20.69 -1.33
CA ASP A 269 -19.48 21.09 0.07
C ASP A 269 -18.82 20.04 1.00
N THR A 270 -19.06 20.12 2.31
CA THR A 270 -18.56 19.13 3.26
C THR A 270 -19.31 17.80 3.25
N ALA A 271 -20.61 17.77 2.95
CA ALA A 271 -21.39 16.54 2.84
C ALA A 271 -21.03 15.75 1.57
N ASP A 272 -20.86 16.45 0.44
CA ASP A 272 -20.39 15.85 -0.84
C ASP A 272 -19.07 15.09 -0.65
N SER A 273 -18.17 15.59 0.22
CA SER A 273 -16.88 14.93 0.50
C SER A 273 -16.97 13.57 1.24
N PHE A 274 -18.17 13.19 1.69
CA PHE A 274 -18.48 11.86 2.23
C PHE A 274 -19.28 10.97 1.25
N MET A 275 -19.64 11.48 0.07
CA MET A 275 -20.22 10.67 -1.00
C MET A 275 -19.13 10.01 -1.84
N GLN A 276 -19.36 8.75 -2.24
CA GLN A 276 -18.52 8.07 -3.23
C GLN A 276 -19.08 8.36 -4.62
N HIS A 277 -18.25 8.89 -5.50
CA HIS A 277 -18.56 9.09 -6.91
C HIS A 277 -17.75 8.11 -7.78
N ASP A 278 -18.24 7.81 -8.98
CA ASP A 278 -17.45 7.06 -9.95
C ASP A 278 -16.19 7.85 -10.34
N VAL A 279 -15.05 7.17 -10.36
CA VAL A 279 -13.76 7.74 -10.76
C VAL A 279 -13.73 8.09 -12.25
N GLN A 280 -14.48 7.38 -13.09
CA GLN A 280 -14.62 7.67 -14.51
C GLN A 280 -15.37 8.98 -14.73
N GLU A 281 -16.47 9.20 -14.01
CA GLU A 281 -17.27 10.43 -14.10
C GLU A 281 -16.49 11.63 -13.56
N LEU A 282 -15.78 11.47 -12.43
CA LEU A 282 -14.87 12.51 -11.93
C LEU A 282 -13.77 12.84 -12.95
N ASN A 283 -13.14 11.83 -13.57
CA ASN A 283 -12.11 12.06 -14.58
C ASN A 283 -12.66 12.79 -15.81
N ARG A 284 -13.85 12.39 -16.29
CA ARG A 284 -14.55 13.04 -17.39
C ARG A 284 -14.82 14.52 -17.09
N VAL A 285 -15.44 14.82 -15.95
CA VAL A 285 -15.79 16.19 -15.54
C VAL A 285 -14.55 17.05 -15.26
N LEU A 286 -13.45 16.47 -14.77
CA LEU A 286 -12.15 17.15 -14.62
C LEU A 286 -11.56 17.50 -16.00
N CYS A 287 -11.46 16.51 -16.91
CA CYS A 287 -10.91 16.69 -18.24
C CYS A 287 -11.70 17.73 -19.06
N GLU A 288 -13.04 17.65 -19.10
CA GLU A 288 -13.89 18.61 -19.81
C GLU A 288 -13.70 20.05 -19.29
N LYS A 289 -13.64 20.24 -17.96
CA LYS A 289 -13.44 21.57 -17.36
C LYS A 289 -12.01 22.11 -17.55
N LEU A 290 -11.00 21.24 -17.64
CA LEU A 290 -9.63 21.63 -18.00
C LEU A 290 -9.54 21.99 -19.48
N GLU A 291 -10.05 21.16 -20.38
CA GLU A 291 -10.02 21.36 -21.83
C GLU A 291 -10.68 22.69 -22.24
N TYR A 292 -11.85 22.99 -21.68
CA TYR A 292 -12.53 24.28 -21.87
C TYR A 292 -11.65 25.48 -21.45
N LYS A 293 -10.76 25.31 -20.46
CA LYS A 293 -9.80 26.33 -20.00
C LYS A 293 -8.44 26.29 -20.71
N MET A 294 -8.12 25.20 -21.43
CA MET A 294 -6.95 25.09 -22.30
C MET A 294 -7.22 25.66 -23.71
N LYS A 295 -8.48 25.77 -24.11
CA LYS A 295 -8.88 26.32 -25.42
C LYS A 295 -8.47 27.78 -25.58
N GLY A 296 -7.88 28.13 -26.73
CA GLY A 296 -7.30 29.44 -27.01
C GLY A 296 -5.97 29.71 -26.32
N THR A 297 -5.26 28.66 -25.86
CA THR A 297 -3.99 28.78 -25.11
C THR A 297 -2.89 27.90 -25.72
N VAL A 298 -1.65 28.10 -25.29
CA VAL A 298 -0.49 27.30 -25.73
C VAL A 298 -0.53 25.81 -25.33
N VAL A 299 -1.54 25.38 -24.58
CA VAL A 299 -1.77 23.98 -24.17
C VAL A 299 -3.09 23.39 -24.68
N GLU A 300 -3.76 24.06 -25.64
CA GLU A 300 -4.94 23.51 -26.33
C GLU A 300 -4.66 22.11 -26.92
N GLY A 301 -5.66 21.22 -26.89
CA GLY A 301 -5.53 19.84 -27.39
C GLY A 301 -4.77 18.87 -26.47
N THR A 302 -4.15 19.32 -25.36
CA THR A 302 -3.41 18.43 -24.42
C THR A 302 -4.24 17.22 -23.97
N ILE A 303 -5.52 17.43 -23.61
CA ILE A 303 -6.40 16.37 -23.09
C ILE A 303 -6.69 15.32 -24.18
N GLN A 304 -7.00 15.78 -25.40
CA GLN A 304 -7.21 14.92 -26.57
C GLN A 304 -5.95 14.10 -26.87
N GLN A 305 -4.79 14.76 -26.99
CA GLN A 305 -3.51 14.13 -27.31
C GLN A 305 -3.07 13.06 -26.28
N LEU A 306 -3.47 13.20 -25.01
CA LEU A 306 -3.12 12.25 -23.94
C LEU A 306 -4.11 11.09 -23.79
N PHE A 307 -5.40 11.35 -23.97
CA PHE A 307 -6.46 10.46 -23.47
C PHE A 307 -7.52 10.09 -24.51
N GLU A 308 -7.58 10.76 -25.67
CA GLU A 308 -8.56 10.42 -26.73
C GLU A 308 -8.16 9.14 -27.48
N GLY A 309 -8.77 8.03 -27.09
CA GLY A 309 -8.87 6.84 -27.92
C GLY A 309 -10.00 6.96 -28.93
N HIS A 310 -9.94 6.14 -29.98
CA HIS A 310 -10.95 6.10 -31.03
C HIS A 310 -11.44 4.66 -31.25
N LEU A 311 -12.75 4.45 -31.10
CA LEU A 311 -13.44 3.20 -31.39
C LEU A 311 -14.08 3.28 -32.79
N MET A 312 -14.21 2.13 -33.46
CA MET A 312 -14.99 1.97 -34.68
C MET A 312 -16.11 0.95 -34.41
N ASN A 313 -17.33 1.45 -34.21
CA ASN A 313 -18.52 0.62 -34.07
C ASN A 313 -18.99 0.19 -35.46
N TYR A 314 -18.86 -1.09 -35.77
CA TYR A 314 -19.31 -1.71 -37.01
C TYR A 314 -20.61 -2.50 -36.77
N ILE A 315 -21.61 -2.28 -37.62
CA ILE A 315 -22.89 -2.99 -37.59
C ILE A 315 -23.17 -3.51 -39.00
N GLU A 316 -23.41 -4.81 -39.13
CA GLU A 316 -23.79 -5.48 -40.37
C GLU A 316 -25.07 -6.28 -40.13
N CYS A 317 -26.07 -6.06 -40.96
CA CYS A 317 -27.33 -6.80 -40.91
C CYS A 317 -27.18 -8.17 -41.59
N ILE A 318 -27.55 -9.25 -40.91
CA ILE A 318 -27.38 -10.62 -41.43
C ILE A 318 -28.33 -10.89 -42.62
N ASN A 319 -29.56 -10.36 -42.55
CA ASN A 319 -30.64 -10.67 -43.50
C ASN A 319 -30.98 -9.51 -44.47
N VAL A 320 -30.20 -8.43 -44.45
CA VAL A 320 -30.41 -7.21 -45.26
C VAL A 320 -29.05 -6.65 -45.63
N ASP A 321 -28.82 -6.23 -46.88
CA ASP A 321 -27.58 -5.56 -47.28
C ASP A 321 -27.52 -4.13 -46.70
N PHE A 322 -27.14 -4.06 -45.43
CA PHE A 322 -26.94 -2.82 -44.68
C PHE A 322 -25.73 -2.96 -43.77
N LYS A 323 -24.77 -2.04 -43.97
CA LYS A 323 -23.54 -1.93 -43.19
C LYS A 323 -23.41 -0.49 -42.70
N SER A 324 -23.14 -0.31 -41.41
CA SER A 324 -22.90 0.98 -40.77
C SER A 324 -21.56 0.95 -40.05
N THR A 325 -20.82 2.06 -40.11
CA THR A 325 -19.56 2.24 -39.38
C THR A 325 -19.56 3.61 -38.74
N ARG A 326 -19.45 3.66 -37.42
CA ARG A 326 -19.42 4.90 -36.63
C ARG A 326 -18.09 5.00 -35.87
N LYS A 327 -17.31 6.05 -36.17
CA LYS A 327 -16.15 6.42 -35.34
C LYS A 327 -16.65 7.13 -34.09
N GLU A 328 -16.19 6.70 -32.91
CA GLU A 328 -16.54 7.29 -31.63
C GLU A 328 -15.26 7.54 -30.81
N SER A 329 -15.12 8.74 -30.26
CA SER A 329 -14.00 9.09 -29.37
C SER A 329 -14.31 8.69 -27.94
N PHE A 330 -13.30 8.22 -27.20
CA PHE A 330 -13.41 7.88 -25.77
C PHE A 330 -12.20 8.37 -24.98
N TYR A 331 -12.43 8.79 -23.72
CA TYR A 331 -11.41 9.34 -22.82
C TYR A 331 -11.03 8.40 -21.67
N GLY A 332 -11.47 7.14 -21.77
CA GLY A 332 -11.21 6.05 -20.86
C GLY A 332 -12.05 4.83 -21.26
N TYR A 333 -11.50 3.63 -21.10
CA TYR A 333 -12.24 2.40 -21.39
C TYR A 333 -13.07 1.99 -20.16
N PRO A 334 -14.40 1.92 -20.23
CA PRO A 334 -15.16 1.14 -19.27
C PRO A 334 -14.82 -0.34 -19.52
N SER A 335 -13.97 -0.93 -18.67
CA SER A 335 -13.74 -2.37 -18.66
C SER A 335 -14.97 -3.09 -18.10
N ILE A 336 -16.03 -3.14 -18.90
CA ILE A 336 -17.18 -3.99 -18.61
C ILE A 336 -16.66 -5.43 -18.56
N TYR A 337 -16.84 -6.11 -17.43
CA TYR A 337 -16.72 -7.58 -17.35
C TYR A 337 -17.91 -8.22 -18.09
N HIS A 338 -18.01 -7.93 -19.38
CA HIS A 338 -19.06 -8.44 -20.24
C HIS A 338 -18.69 -9.87 -20.61
N ILE A 339 -19.28 -10.81 -19.89
CA ILE A 339 -19.38 -12.19 -20.37
C ILE A 339 -20.10 -12.11 -21.72
N LEU A 340 -19.38 -12.37 -22.81
CA LEU A 340 -19.87 -12.27 -24.18
C LEU A 340 -20.82 -13.43 -24.53
N TYR A 341 -21.96 -13.50 -23.83
CA TYR A 341 -23.15 -14.19 -24.30
C TYR A 341 -24.01 -13.25 -25.15
N ILE A 342 -23.43 -12.78 -26.27
CA ILE A 342 -24.23 -12.23 -27.37
C ILE A 342 -24.92 -13.41 -28.04
N ASN A 343 -26.11 -13.75 -27.55
CA ASN A 343 -26.92 -14.85 -28.08
C ASN A 343 -28.34 -14.34 -28.38
N PHE A 344 -28.44 -13.45 -29.37
CA PHE A 344 -29.72 -12.94 -29.86
C PHE A 344 -30.43 -14.00 -30.71
N HIS A 345 -31.26 -14.82 -30.06
CA HIS A 345 -32.34 -15.54 -30.70
C HIS A 345 -33.63 -14.75 -30.59
N PHE A 346 -33.96 -13.99 -31.65
CA PHE A 346 -35.32 -13.51 -31.90
C PHE A 346 -35.96 -14.40 -32.95
N ASN A 347 -36.65 -15.45 -32.51
CA ASN A 347 -37.73 -16.03 -33.29
C ASN A 347 -38.96 -15.14 -33.07
N ILE A 348 -39.47 -14.58 -34.16
CA ILE A 348 -40.82 -14.04 -34.27
C ILE A 348 -41.39 -14.72 -35.52
N GLU A 349 -42.56 -15.35 -35.38
CA GLU A 349 -43.28 -16.05 -36.46
C GLU A 349 -43.96 -15.08 -37.45
#